data_AF-A0A6Z0WME1-F1
#
_entry.id   AF-A0A6Z0WME1-F1
#
_cell.length_a   1.000
_cell.length_b   1.000
_cell.length_c   1.000
_cell.angle_alpha   90.00
_cell.angle_beta   90.00
_cell.angle_gamma   90.00
#
_symmetry.space_group_name_H-M   'P 1'
#
loop_
_entity.id
_entity.type
_entity.pdbx_description
1 polymer ?
#
loop_
_entity_poly.entity_id
_entity_poly.type
_entity_poly.pdbx_seq_one_letter_code
_entity_poly.pdbx_strand_id
1 'polypeptide(L)'
;MNTLPKINIESPVVKRGSILFPAYEKLKSDSLLLAQQIENIEVTEENVKQSKKLLAAVNKEVKNLESERISIKKEMLEPYNEFEKQVKEIVFIVKTADEMVRQQVTQIEEEEREDKKLVLKRLFEKRIRMYDFKTYFTFDDFIENRHLNKSLSINKIESEMVKWLTKIETELKVIETMPYADEIIAEYKETKDLAVSAQIVSDRHKAQEVIKEAKNDIKDDQLHSKITFTLFDEKDVRLVEMFMQQNKIKFEKVEK
;
A
#
# COMPACT_ATOMS: atom_id res chain seq x y z
N MET A 1 -15.32 -7.46 -37.96
CA MET A 1 -14.77 -8.78 -37.58
C MET A 1 -13.36 -8.85 -38.11
N ASN A 2 -12.35 -8.67 -37.25
CA ASN A 2 -10.96 -8.92 -37.65
C ASN A 2 -10.68 -10.41 -37.47
N THR A 3 -10.55 -11.13 -38.57
CA THR A 3 -10.07 -12.52 -38.55
C THR A 3 -8.59 -12.50 -38.23
N LEU A 4 -8.21 -12.94 -37.03
CA LEU A 4 -6.82 -13.15 -36.67
C LEU A 4 -6.21 -14.16 -37.65
N PRO A 5 -5.06 -13.85 -38.27
CA PRO A 5 -4.35 -14.84 -39.07
C PRO A 5 -3.97 -16.01 -38.16
N LYS A 6 -4.42 -17.21 -38.52
CA LYS A 6 -3.96 -18.42 -37.84
C LYS A 6 -2.50 -18.62 -38.19
N ILE A 7 -1.62 -18.48 -37.20
CA ILE A 7 -0.22 -18.89 -37.34
C ILE A 7 -0.25 -20.42 -37.46
N ASN A 8 -0.18 -20.93 -38.69
CA ASN A 8 -0.14 -22.36 -38.94
C ASN A 8 1.30 -22.82 -38.74
N ILE A 9 1.58 -23.38 -37.58
CA ILE A 9 2.91 -23.90 -37.26
C ILE A 9 3.01 -25.29 -37.91
N GLU A 10 3.54 -25.36 -39.13
CA GLU A 10 4.06 -26.63 -39.63
C GLU A 10 5.13 -27.11 -38.63
N SER A 11 4.95 -28.33 -38.13
CA SER A 11 5.85 -28.85 -37.11
C SER A 11 7.26 -28.99 -37.69
N PRO A 12 8.30 -28.45 -37.03
CA PRO A 12 9.67 -28.58 -37.53
C PRO A 12 10.06 -30.06 -37.61
N VAL A 13 10.69 -30.47 -38.71
CA VAL A 13 11.16 -31.85 -38.90
C VAL A 13 12.44 -32.07 -38.10
N VAL A 14 12.35 -32.82 -37.01
CA VAL A 14 13.51 -33.16 -36.18
C VAL A 14 14.20 -34.42 -36.71
N LYS A 15 15.39 -34.27 -37.31
CA LYS A 15 16.28 -35.40 -37.59
C LYS A 15 17.16 -35.63 -36.36
N ARG A 16 17.04 -36.80 -35.72
CA ARG A 16 17.92 -37.18 -34.59
C ARG A 16 19.37 -37.28 -35.10
N GLY A 17 20.27 -36.48 -34.54
CA GLY A 17 21.71 -36.63 -34.80
C GLY A 17 22.23 -37.95 -34.24
N SER A 18 23.12 -38.62 -34.97
CA SER A 18 23.83 -39.82 -34.53
C SER A 18 25.33 -39.55 -34.51
N ILE A 19 26.01 -39.87 -33.40
CA ILE A 19 27.47 -39.77 -33.30
C ILE A 19 28.04 -41.17 -33.52
N LEU A 20 28.84 -41.33 -34.57
CA LEU A 20 29.64 -42.54 -34.79
C LEU A 20 31.03 -42.31 -34.19
N PHE A 21 31.45 -43.16 -33.24
CA PHE A 21 32.79 -43.11 -32.63
C PHE A 21 33.58 -44.40 -32.94
N PRO A 22 34.11 -44.57 -34.17
CA PRO A 22 34.70 -45.84 -34.62
C PRO A 22 35.89 -46.31 -33.78
N ALA A 23 36.66 -45.38 -33.22
CA ALA A 23 37.87 -45.67 -32.47
C ALA A 23 37.64 -45.87 -30.96
N TYR A 24 36.39 -45.88 -30.50
CA TYR A 24 36.07 -45.94 -29.07
C TYR A 24 36.71 -47.13 -28.35
N GLU A 25 36.51 -48.34 -28.86
CA GLU A 25 37.01 -49.56 -28.21
C GLU A 25 38.54 -49.59 -28.14
N LYS A 26 39.20 -49.12 -29.20
CA LYS A 26 40.66 -49.00 -29.23
C LYS A 26 41.14 -47.96 -28.22
N LEU A 27 40.59 -46.75 -28.23
CA LEU A 27 40.97 -45.67 -27.32
C LEU A 27 40.72 -46.04 -25.86
N LYS A 28 39.63 -46.77 -25.58
CA LYS A 28 39.32 -47.30 -24.25
C LYS A 28 40.37 -48.31 -23.80
N SER A 29 40.72 -49.27 -24.65
CA SER A 29 41.77 -50.26 -24.36
C SER A 29 43.13 -49.60 -24.12
N ASP A 30 43.51 -48.66 -25.00
CA ASP A 30 44.79 -47.94 -24.91
C ASP A 30 44.84 -47.09 -23.62
N SER A 31 43.72 -46.46 -23.24
CA SER A 31 43.60 -45.69 -21.99
C SER A 31 43.71 -46.57 -20.73
N LEU A 32 43.12 -47.77 -20.76
CA LEU A 32 43.24 -48.74 -19.64
C LEU A 32 44.67 -49.24 -19.47
N LEU A 33 45.34 -49.55 -20.58
CA LEU A 33 46.74 -49.97 -20.56
C LEU A 33 47.66 -48.84 -20.06
N LEU A 34 47.42 -47.61 -20.51
CA LEU A 34 48.15 -46.43 -20.05
C LEU A 34 47.93 -46.15 -18.55
N ALA A 35 46.70 -46.31 -18.05
CA ALA A 35 46.39 -46.16 -16.63
C ALA A 35 47.13 -47.19 -15.77
N GLN A 36 47.12 -48.47 -16.16
CA GLN A 36 47.88 -49.53 -15.50
C GLN A 36 49.39 -49.25 -15.52
N GLN A 37 49.92 -48.73 -16.62
CA GLN A 37 51.32 -48.34 -16.70
C GLN A 37 51.66 -47.20 -15.75
N ILE A 38 50.79 -46.19 -15.64
CA ILE A 38 50.98 -45.06 -14.72
C ILE A 38 50.92 -45.51 -13.25
N GLU A 39 49.99 -46.40 -12.90
CA GLU A 39 49.85 -46.94 -11.53
C GLU A 39 51.09 -47.71 -11.05
N ASN A 40 51.82 -48.34 -11.98
CA ASN A 40 53.02 -49.13 -11.68
C ASN A 40 54.34 -48.32 -11.71
N ILE A 41 54.31 -47.01 -11.97
CA ILE A 41 55.51 -46.16 -11.95
C ILE A 41 55.81 -45.70 -10.51
N GLU A 42 56.89 -46.23 -9.91
CA GLU A 42 57.45 -45.68 -8.68
C GLU A 42 58.30 -44.43 -8.98
N VAL A 43 57.92 -43.30 -8.38
CA VAL A 43 58.59 -42.01 -8.60
C VAL A 43 59.80 -41.86 -7.68
N THR A 44 61.00 -41.73 -8.26
CA THR A 44 62.29 -41.55 -7.57
C THR A 44 62.95 -40.25 -8.00
N GLU A 45 63.93 -39.74 -7.23
CA GLU A 45 64.60 -38.45 -7.50
C GLU A 45 65.19 -38.34 -8.92
N GLU A 46 65.63 -39.45 -9.51
CA GLU A 46 66.20 -39.51 -10.85
C GLU A 46 65.14 -39.50 -11.97
N ASN A 47 63.92 -40.00 -11.72
CA ASN A 47 62.87 -40.17 -12.76
C ASN A 47 61.74 -39.13 -12.71
N VAL A 48 61.64 -38.31 -11.65
CA VAL A 48 60.58 -37.31 -11.44
C VAL A 48 60.33 -36.42 -12.67
N LYS A 49 61.39 -35.99 -13.36
CA LYS A 49 61.26 -35.11 -14.53
C LYS A 49 60.60 -35.82 -15.72
N GLN A 50 60.85 -37.10 -15.91
CA GLN A 50 60.23 -37.91 -16.96
C GLN A 50 58.78 -38.24 -16.61
N SER A 51 58.50 -38.61 -15.36
CA SER A 51 57.14 -38.87 -14.86
C SER A 51 56.23 -37.64 -15.00
N LYS A 52 56.75 -36.43 -14.70
CA LYS A 52 56.01 -35.17 -14.92
C LYS A 52 55.69 -34.92 -16.41
N LYS A 53 56.61 -35.24 -17.32
CA LYS A 53 56.36 -35.11 -18.77
C LYS A 53 55.30 -36.09 -19.27
N LEU A 54 55.33 -37.33 -18.78
CA LEU A 54 54.34 -38.35 -19.12
C LEU A 54 52.94 -37.92 -18.65
N LEU A 55 52.79 -37.49 -17.39
CA LEU A 55 51.52 -36.99 -16.86
C LEU A 55 51.00 -35.78 -17.63
N ALA A 56 51.88 -34.86 -18.04
CA ALA A 56 51.49 -33.71 -18.85
C ALA A 56 50.98 -34.13 -20.24
N ALA A 57 51.60 -35.14 -20.87
CA ALA A 57 51.15 -35.67 -22.16
C ALA A 57 49.78 -36.36 -22.02
N VAL A 58 49.56 -37.17 -20.98
CA VAL A 58 48.25 -37.80 -20.71
C VAL A 58 47.17 -36.76 -20.49
N ASN A 59 47.44 -35.76 -19.64
CA ASN A 59 46.51 -34.67 -19.38
C ASN A 59 46.16 -33.88 -20.66
N LYS A 60 47.11 -33.75 -21.59
CA LYS A 60 46.89 -33.09 -22.88
C LYS A 60 45.93 -33.91 -23.76
N GLU A 61 46.13 -35.22 -23.88
CA GLU A 61 45.25 -36.07 -24.70
C GLU A 61 43.84 -36.18 -24.12
N VAL A 62 43.70 -36.28 -22.79
CA VAL A 62 42.39 -36.21 -22.12
C VAL A 62 41.69 -34.88 -22.42
N LYS A 63 42.44 -33.77 -22.36
CA LYS A 63 41.90 -32.44 -22.68
C LYS A 63 41.47 -32.35 -24.15
N ASN A 64 42.19 -32.96 -25.08
CA ASN A 64 41.81 -32.99 -26.50
C ASN A 64 40.48 -33.72 -26.71
N LEU A 65 40.32 -34.92 -26.14
CA LEU A 65 39.08 -35.70 -26.20
C LEU A 65 37.89 -34.95 -25.60
N GLU A 66 38.10 -34.29 -24.46
CA GLU A 66 37.09 -33.48 -23.81
C GLU A 66 36.71 -32.25 -24.66
N SER A 67 37.69 -31.63 -25.31
CA SER A 67 37.47 -30.49 -26.21
C SER A 67 36.67 -30.91 -27.46
N GLU A 68 36.95 -32.08 -28.03
CA GLU A 68 36.16 -32.64 -29.13
C GLU A 68 34.72 -32.92 -28.71
N ARG A 69 34.51 -33.51 -27.52
CA ARG A 69 33.16 -33.72 -26.97
C ARG A 69 32.37 -32.41 -26.87
N ILE A 70 33.02 -31.35 -26.36
CA ILE A 70 32.40 -30.02 -26.25
C ILE A 70 32.08 -29.44 -27.63
N SER A 71 33.00 -29.59 -28.60
CA SER A 71 32.79 -29.12 -29.97
C SER A 71 31.60 -29.81 -30.64
N ILE A 72 31.53 -31.15 -30.57
CA ILE A 72 30.43 -31.93 -31.13
C ILE A 72 29.10 -31.56 -30.47
N LYS A 73 29.08 -31.39 -29.15
CA LYS A 73 27.89 -30.92 -28.43
C LYS A 73 27.44 -29.55 -28.93
N LYS A 74 28.38 -28.62 -29.14
CA LYS A 74 28.07 -27.29 -29.65
C LYS A 74 27.45 -27.38 -31.05
N GLU A 75 28.09 -28.09 -31.97
CA GLU A 75 27.61 -28.28 -33.34
C GLU A 75 26.21 -28.92 -33.39
N MET A 76 25.94 -29.91 -32.54
CA MET A 76 24.61 -30.53 -32.43
C MET A 76 23.55 -29.60 -31.83
N LEU A 77 23.94 -28.65 -30.98
CA LEU A 77 23.03 -27.67 -30.38
C LEU A 77 22.83 -26.42 -31.24
N GLU A 78 23.73 -26.10 -32.18
CA GLU A 78 23.58 -24.94 -33.09
C GLU A 78 22.20 -24.94 -33.81
N PRO A 79 21.72 -26.05 -34.43
CA PRO A 79 20.40 -26.07 -35.05
C PRO A 79 19.25 -25.84 -34.06
N TYR A 80 19.41 -26.32 -32.83
CA TYR A 80 18.43 -26.10 -31.77
C TYR A 80 18.42 -24.63 -31.31
N ASN A 81 19.58 -24.03 -31.10
CA ASN A 81 19.72 -22.64 -30.68
C ASN A 81 19.16 -21.68 -31.74
N GLU A 82 19.39 -21.97 -33.02
CA GLU A 82 18.82 -21.19 -34.12
C GLU A 82 17.29 -21.32 -34.18
N PHE A 83 16.76 -22.53 -34.04
CA PHE A 83 15.30 -22.74 -33.90
C PHE A 83 14.72 -22.00 -32.69
N GLU A 84 15.37 -22.10 -31.52
CA GLU A 84 14.95 -21.40 -30.31
C GLU A 84 14.93 -19.88 -30.51
N LYS A 85 15.94 -19.33 -31.19
CA LYS A 85 16.02 -17.92 -31.54
C LYS A 85 14.88 -17.49 -32.47
N GLN A 86 14.61 -18.25 -33.52
CA GLN A 86 13.51 -17.98 -34.45
C GLN A 86 12.15 -18.01 -33.75
N VAL A 87 11.91 -19.00 -32.87
CA VAL A 87 10.69 -19.06 -32.06
C VAL A 87 10.58 -17.87 -31.12
N LYS A 88 11.67 -17.50 -30.44
CA LYS A 88 11.70 -16.33 -29.55
C LYS A 88 11.43 -15.03 -30.29
N GLU A 89 11.95 -14.87 -31.50
CA GLU A 89 11.69 -13.71 -32.35
C GLU A 89 10.20 -13.61 -32.72
N ILE A 90 9.59 -14.71 -33.17
CA ILE A 90 8.14 -14.75 -33.47
C ILE A 90 7.32 -14.40 -32.22
N VAL A 91 7.64 -15.00 -31.07
CA VAL A 91 6.96 -14.72 -29.79
C VAL A 91 7.12 -13.26 -29.40
N PHE A 92 8.32 -12.69 -29.58
CA PHE A 92 8.60 -11.29 -29.26
C PHE A 92 7.75 -10.34 -30.11
N ILE A 93 7.71 -10.55 -31.44
CA ILE A 93 6.89 -9.73 -32.36
C ILE A 93 5.42 -9.72 -31.93
N VAL A 94 4.85 -10.90 -31.64
CA VAL A 94 3.43 -11.01 -31.22
C VAL A 94 3.19 -10.34 -29.87
N LYS A 95 4.08 -10.54 -28.89
CA LYS A 95 3.94 -9.93 -27.56
C LYS A 95 4.05 -8.42 -27.61
N THR A 96 4.99 -7.87 -28.36
CA THR A 96 5.12 -6.41 -28.52
C THR A 96 3.87 -5.82 -29.15
N ALA A 97 3.31 -6.46 -30.17
CA ALA A 97 2.05 -6.00 -30.77
C ALA A 97 0.86 -6.08 -29.79
N ASP A 98 0.75 -7.17 -29.02
CA ASP A 98 -0.28 -7.33 -27.97
C ASP A 98 -0.15 -6.25 -26.88
N GLU A 99 1.05 -5.98 -26.40
CA GLU A 99 1.33 -4.94 -25.40
C GLU A 99 0.97 -3.55 -25.92
N MET A 100 1.31 -3.21 -27.16
CA MET A 100 0.93 -1.94 -27.77
C MET A 100 -0.59 -1.75 -27.82
N VAL A 101 -1.33 -2.78 -28.24
CA VAL A 101 -2.81 -2.72 -28.29
C VAL A 101 -3.40 -2.62 -26.88
N ARG A 102 -2.87 -3.36 -25.90
CA ARG A 102 -3.31 -3.25 -24.51
C ARG A 102 -3.11 -1.85 -23.96
N GLN A 103 -1.96 -1.23 -24.22
CA GLN A 103 -1.70 0.14 -23.80
C GLN A 103 -2.67 1.14 -24.43
N GLN A 104 -2.94 1.01 -25.74
CA GLN A 104 -3.93 1.85 -26.42
C GLN A 104 -5.34 1.68 -25.83
N VAL A 105 -5.74 0.44 -25.53
CA VAL A 105 -7.03 0.18 -24.87
C VAL A 105 -7.06 0.87 -23.52
N THR A 106 -6.09 0.61 -22.63
CA THR A 106 -6.02 1.23 -21.31
C THR A 106 -6.03 2.77 -21.38
N GLN A 107 -5.31 3.35 -22.35
CA GLN A 107 -5.30 4.80 -22.56
C GLN A 107 -6.69 5.33 -22.90
N ILE A 108 -7.40 4.70 -23.84
CA ILE A 108 -8.77 5.09 -24.21
C ILE A 108 -9.70 4.94 -23.01
N GLU A 109 -9.58 3.86 -22.22
CA GLU A 109 -10.43 3.68 -21.03
C GLU A 109 -10.15 4.70 -19.92
N GLU A 110 -8.91 5.17 -19.80
CA GLU A 110 -8.51 6.26 -18.90
C GLU A 110 -9.06 7.60 -19.39
N GLU A 111 -8.89 7.91 -20.68
CA GLU A 111 -9.41 9.12 -21.31
C GLU A 111 -10.94 9.21 -21.15
N GLU A 112 -11.67 8.13 -21.46
CA GLU A 112 -13.13 8.06 -21.25
C GLU A 112 -13.53 8.30 -19.79
N ARG A 113 -12.70 7.84 -18.84
CA ARG A 113 -12.94 8.01 -17.41
C ARG A 113 -12.74 9.46 -16.97
N GLU A 114 -11.67 10.10 -17.42
CA GLU A 114 -11.37 11.49 -17.12
C GLU A 114 -12.35 12.44 -17.80
N ASP A 115 -12.75 12.17 -19.04
CA ASP A 115 -13.82 12.92 -19.73
C ASP A 115 -15.14 12.83 -18.97
N LYS A 116 -15.51 11.62 -18.53
CA LYS A 116 -16.71 11.43 -17.71
C LYS A 116 -16.61 12.18 -16.39
N LYS A 117 -15.46 12.15 -15.72
CA LYS A 117 -15.20 12.91 -14.48
C LYS A 117 -15.36 14.41 -14.73
N LEU A 118 -14.82 14.94 -15.82
CA LEU A 118 -14.92 16.34 -16.19
C LEU A 118 -16.35 16.78 -16.50
N VAL A 119 -17.14 15.92 -17.17
CA VAL A 119 -18.56 16.17 -17.41
C VAL A 119 -19.34 16.21 -16.08
N LEU A 120 -19.11 15.24 -15.19
CA LEU A 120 -19.74 15.19 -13.88
C LEU A 120 -19.36 16.40 -13.02
N LYS A 121 -18.10 16.83 -13.06
CA LYS A 121 -17.62 18.04 -12.37
C LYS A 121 -18.35 19.28 -12.87
N ARG A 122 -18.48 19.46 -14.19
CA ARG A 122 -19.24 20.57 -14.78
C ARG A 122 -20.72 20.54 -14.39
N LEU A 123 -21.33 19.35 -14.34
CA LEU A 123 -22.71 19.20 -13.88
C LEU A 123 -22.86 19.57 -12.41
N PHE A 124 -21.95 19.12 -11.55
CA PHE A 124 -21.92 19.47 -10.13
C PHE A 124 -21.79 20.97 -9.92
N GLU A 125 -20.80 21.60 -10.54
CA GLU A 125 -20.58 23.06 -10.45
C GLU A 125 -21.78 23.87 -10.92
N LYS A 126 -22.55 23.36 -11.90
CA LYS A 126 -23.80 23.99 -12.34
C LYS A 126 -24.92 23.82 -11.32
N ARG A 127 -25.07 22.62 -10.75
CA ARG A 127 -26.14 22.28 -9.80
C ARG A 127 -25.93 22.96 -8.45
N ILE A 128 -24.71 22.93 -7.91
CA ILE A 128 -24.40 23.47 -6.58
C ILE A 128 -24.63 24.99 -6.49
N ARG A 129 -24.51 25.73 -7.60
CA ARG A 129 -24.78 27.18 -7.65
C ARG A 129 -26.22 27.57 -7.27
N MET A 130 -27.16 26.62 -7.33
CA MET A 130 -28.56 26.83 -6.95
C MET A 130 -28.79 26.76 -5.44
N TYR A 131 -27.78 26.35 -4.67
CA TYR A 131 -27.87 26.16 -3.23
C TYR A 131 -27.06 27.23 -2.47
N ASP A 132 -27.54 27.63 -1.29
CA ASP A 132 -26.90 28.66 -0.48
C ASP A 132 -25.56 28.21 0.11
N PHE A 133 -25.42 26.90 0.37
CA PHE A 133 -24.21 26.27 0.92
C PHE A 133 -23.13 25.97 -0.14
N LYS A 134 -23.18 26.59 -1.32
CA LYS A 134 -22.28 26.29 -2.45
C LYS A 134 -20.78 26.35 -2.19
N THR A 135 -20.36 27.02 -1.11
CA THR A 135 -18.95 27.13 -0.71
C THR A 135 -18.54 26.08 0.33
N TYR A 136 -19.49 25.30 0.85
CA TYR A 136 -19.25 24.34 1.93
C TYR A 136 -18.81 22.98 1.41
N PHE A 137 -19.21 22.63 0.18
CA PHE A 137 -18.92 21.34 -0.41
C PHE A 137 -18.38 21.49 -1.83
N THR A 138 -17.52 20.56 -2.20
CA THR A 138 -16.84 20.46 -3.49
C THR A 138 -17.26 19.20 -4.23
N PHE A 139 -16.85 19.09 -5.50
CA PHE A 139 -17.11 17.89 -6.29
C PHE A 139 -16.48 16.63 -5.67
N ASP A 140 -15.33 16.78 -5.02
CA ASP A 140 -14.60 15.67 -4.39
C ASP A 140 -15.35 15.09 -3.18
N ASP A 141 -16.27 15.87 -2.59
CA ASP A 141 -17.10 15.41 -1.48
C ASP A 141 -18.25 14.49 -1.91
N PHE A 142 -18.62 14.52 -3.20
CA PHE A 142 -19.68 13.72 -3.79
C PHE A 142 -19.17 12.57 -4.65
N ILE A 143 -18.08 12.78 -5.40
CA ILE A 143 -17.60 11.80 -6.37
C ILE A 143 -17.02 10.56 -5.68
N GLU A 144 -17.34 9.39 -6.22
CA GLU A 144 -16.81 8.10 -5.77
C GLU A 144 -16.25 7.34 -6.98
N ASN A 145 -15.27 6.46 -6.78
CA ASN A 145 -14.68 5.65 -7.86
C ASN A 145 -15.74 4.88 -8.65
N ARG A 146 -16.81 4.40 -7.99
CA ARG A 146 -17.91 3.70 -8.67
C ARG A 146 -18.60 4.56 -9.73
N HIS A 147 -18.70 5.88 -9.52
CA HIS A 147 -19.35 6.80 -10.46
C HIS A 147 -18.59 6.90 -11.78
N LEU A 148 -17.28 6.59 -11.78
CA LEU A 148 -16.45 6.60 -12.97
C LEU A 148 -16.56 5.30 -13.80
N ASN A 149 -17.19 4.25 -13.27
CA ASN A 149 -17.40 2.99 -13.99
C ASN A 149 -18.24 3.19 -15.26
N LYS A 150 -17.86 2.55 -16.37
CA LYS A 150 -18.58 2.64 -17.66
C LYS A 150 -20.05 2.23 -17.58
N SER A 151 -20.41 1.32 -16.68
CA SER A 151 -21.76 0.79 -16.52
C SER A 151 -22.77 1.79 -15.94
N LEU A 152 -22.31 2.81 -15.21
CA LEU A 152 -23.20 3.82 -14.64
C LEU A 152 -23.36 5.00 -15.60
N SER A 153 -24.59 5.29 -16.02
CA SER A 153 -24.88 6.43 -16.87
C SER A 153 -24.75 7.75 -16.13
N ILE A 154 -24.36 8.81 -16.84
CA ILE A 154 -24.25 10.17 -16.30
C ILE A 154 -25.59 10.62 -15.69
N ASN A 155 -26.73 10.31 -16.33
CA ASN A 155 -28.06 10.68 -15.83
C ASN A 155 -28.39 10.04 -14.47
N LYS A 156 -27.96 8.79 -14.24
CA LYS A 156 -28.17 8.13 -12.95
C LYS A 156 -27.33 8.80 -11.86
N ILE A 157 -26.07 9.12 -12.16
CA ILE A 157 -25.17 9.81 -11.25
C ILE A 157 -25.66 11.23 -10.96
N GLU A 158 -26.18 11.94 -11.96
CA GLU A 158 -26.80 13.25 -11.77
C GLU A 158 -28.03 13.16 -10.85
N SER A 159 -28.83 12.11 -10.97
CA SER A 159 -29.97 11.90 -10.08
C SER A 159 -29.52 11.64 -8.63
N GLU A 160 -28.43 10.88 -8.45
CA GLU A 160 -27.80 10.67 -7.13
C GLU A 160 -27.20 11.96 -6.57
N MET A 161 -26.57 12.78 -7.41
CA MET A 161 -26.03 14.10 -7.07
C MET A 161 -27.11 15.05 -6.56
N VAL A 162 -28.25 15.13 -7.26
CA VAL A 162 -29.37 15.97 -6.84
C VAL A 162 -29.90 15.50 -5.48
N LYS A 163 -30.10 14.18 -5.29
CA LYS A 163 -30.53 13.64 -3.99
C LYS A 163 -29.57 13.99 -2.87
N TRP A 164 -28.27 13.90 -3.13
CA TRP A 164 -27.24 14.23 -2.15
C TRP A 164 -27.25 15.73 -1.78
N LEU A 165 -27.34 16.62 -2.78
CA LEU A 165 -27.45 18.07 -2.54
C LEU A 165 -28.71 18.44 -1.76
N THR A 166 -29.86 17.87 -2.12
CA THR A 166 -31.13 18.11 -1.42
C THR A 166 -31.11 17.56 0.02
N LYS A 167 -30.43 16.43 0.24
CA LYS A 167 -30.20 15.89 1.59
C LYS A 167 -29.42 16.90 2.44
N ILE A 168 -28.28 17.40 1.93
CA ILE A 168 -27.46 18.39 2.62
C ILE A 168 -28.25 19.66 2.92
N GLU A 169 -29.01 20.17 1.94
CA GLU A 169 -29.85 21.35 2.15
C GLU A 169 -30.83 21.16 3.31
N THR A 170 -31.46 19.98 3.36
CA THR A 170 -32.42 19.63 4.41
C THR A 170 -31.73 19.52 5.75
N GLU A 171 -30.60 18.82 5.83
CA GLU A 171 -29.85 18.63 7.06
C GLU A 171 -29.32 19.97 7.61
N LEU A 172 -28.79 20.86 6.76
CA LEU A 172 -28.36 22.20 7.17
C LEU A 172 -29.53 23.01 7.76
N LYS A 173 -30.71 22.98 7.13
CA LYS A 173 -31.92 23.62 7.68
C LYS A 173 -32.33 23.03 9.03
N VAL A 174 -32.13 21.73 9.25
CA VAL A 174 -32.35 21.12 10.56
C VAL A 174 -31.33 21.63 11.57
N ILE A 175 -30.04 21.68 11.23
CA ILE A 175 -28.97 22.16 12.11
C ILE A 175 -29.22 23.61 12.55
N GLU A 176 -29.69 24.47 11.67
CA GLU A 176 -30.04 25.86 12.00
C GLU A 176 -31.09 25.99 13.12
N THR A 177 -31.92 24.97 13.34
CA THR A 177 -32.90 24.93 14.44
C THR A 177 -32.35 24.35 15.75
N MET A 178 -31.12 23.81 15.74
CA MET A 178 -30.49 23.19 16.91
C MET A 178 -29.67 24.18 17.74
N PRO A 179 -29.47 23.93 19.05
CA PRO A 179 -28.51 24.68 19.86
C PRO A 179 -27.09 24.54 19.30
N TYR A 180 -26.29 25.60 19.40
CA TYR A 180 -24.90 25.62 18.90
C TYR A 180 -24.77 25.34 17.40
N ALA A 181 -25.77 25.78 16.59
CA ALA A 181 -25.84 25.53 15.16
C ALA A 181 -24.53 25.81 14.40
N ASP A 182 -23.86 26.94 14.65
CA ASP A 182 -22.59 27.29 13.99
C ASP A 182 -21.48 26.25 14.25
N GLU A 183 -21.40 25.73 15.47
CA GLU A 183 -20.44 24.68 15.84
C GLU A 183 -20.81 23.35 15.17
N ILE A 184 -22.10 23.01 15.11
CA ILE A 184 -22.57 21.78 14.46
C ILE A 184 -22.32 21.86 12.95
N ILE A 185 -22.54 23.01 12.31
CA ILE A 185 -22.23 23.24 10.89
C ILE A 185 -20.74 23.04 10.62
N ALA A 186 -19.86 23.49 11.52
CA ALA A 186 -18.41 23.31 11.38
C ALA A 186 -18.03 21.82 11.38
N GLU A 187 -18.54 21.04 12.34
CA GLU A 187 -18.30 19.59 12.40
C GLU A 187 -18.97 18.83 11.23
N TYR A 188 -20.12 19.32 10.76
CA TYR A 188 -20.86 18.71 9.65
C TYR A 188 -20.15 18.82 8.31
N LYS A 189 -19.38 19.89 8.07
CA LYS A 189 -18.58 20.02 6.85
C LYS A 189 -17.54 18.91 6.70
N GLU A 190 -16.98 18.46 7.82
CA GLU A 190 -15.98 17.40 7.86
C GLU A 190 -16.63 16.00 7.85
N THR A 191 -17.59 15.79 8.74
CA THR A 191 -18.19 14.45 8.95
C THR A 191 -19.25 14.09 7.90
N LYS A 192 -19.92 15.10 7.32
CA LYS A 192 -21.06 14.95 6.39
C LYS A 192 -22.20 14.11 6.98
N ASP A 193 -22.28 14.05 8.30
CA ASP A 193 -23.26 13.30 9.05
C ASP A 193 -23.83 14.15 10.19
N LEU A 194 -25.12 14.43 10.10
CA LEU A 194 -25.85 15.26 11.06
C LEU A 194 -25.80 14.68 12.47
N ALA A 195 -26.03 13.37 12.61
CA ALA A 195 -26.13 12.73 13.92
C ALA A 195 -24.77 12.75 14.63
N VAL A 196 -23.71 12.43 13.89
CA VAL A 196 -22.34 12.46 14.43
C VAL A 196 -21.94 13.89 14.81
N SER A 197 -22.22 14.87 13.95
CA SER A 197 -21.88 16.28 14.22
C SER A 197 -22.56 16.83 15.46
N ALA A 198 -23.88 16.62 15.58
CA ALA A 198 -24.65 17.08 16.72
C ALA A 198 -24.19 16.41 18.02
N GLN A 199 -23.85 15.12 17.96
CA GLN A 199 -23.34 14.37 19.12
C GLN A 199 -21.99 14.91 19.60
N ILE A 200 -21.04 15.14 18.68
CA ILE A 200 -19.72 15.70 19.01
C ILE A 200 -19.84 17.04 19.74
N VAL A 201 -20.68 17.95 19.21
CA VAL A 201 -20.87 19.28 19.80
C VAL A 201 -21.58 19.18 21.16
N SER A 202 -22.63 18.37 21.25
CA SER A 202 -23.34 18.12 22.52
C SER A 202 -22.38 17.62 23.61
N ASP A 203 -21.54 16.63 23.29
CA ASP A 203 -20.63 16.05 24.28
C ASP A 203 -19.52 17.02 24.68
N ARG A 204 -19.04 17.84 23.74
CA ARG A 204 -18.11 18.94 24.04
C ARG A 204 -18.71 19.94 25.02
N HIS A 205 -19.95 20.37 24.81
CA HIS A 205 -20.62 21.31 25.72
C HIS A 205 -20.90 20.70 27.09
N LYS A 206 -21.34 19.44 27.16
CA LYS A 206 -21.50 18.72 28.43
C LYS A 206 -20.19 18.65 29.22
N ALA A 207 -19.09 18.32 28.56
CA ALA A 207 -17.78 18.29 29.20
C ALA A 207 -17.33 19.68 29.68
N GLN A 208 -17.63 20.74 28.91
CA GLN A 208 -17.33 22.12 29.30
C GLN A 208 -18.12 22.57 30.54
N GLU A 209 -19.40 22.21 30.65
CA GLU A 209 -20.20 22.51 31.84
C GLU A 209 -19.65 21.82 33.09
N VAL A 210 -19.31 20.53 33.00
CA VAL A 210 -18.66 19.80 34.11
C VAL A 210 -17.35 20.47 34.55
N ILE A 211 -16.54 20.94 33.60
CA ILE A 211 -15.29 21.66 33.90
C ILE A 211 -15.56 23.03 34.55
N LYS A 212 -16.62 23.73 34.14
CA LYS A 212 -16.99 25.02 34.75
C LYS A 212 -17.47 24.83 36.19
N GLU A 213 -18.30 23.84 36.45
CA GLU A 213 -18.76 23.47 37.79
C GLU A 213 -17.57 23.14 38.70
N ALA A 214 -16.69 22.22 38.27
CA ALA A 214 -15.49 21.88 39.04
C ALA A 214 -14.57 23.08 39.29
N LYS A 215 -14.44 24.03 38.34
CA LYS A 215 -13.66 25.26 38.53
C LYS A 215 -14.33 26.24 39.50
N ASN A 216 -15.66 26.29 39.54
CA ASN A 216 -16.39 27.13 40.50
C ASN A 216 -16.24 26.55 41.90
N ASP A 217 -16.35 25.24 42.08
CA ASP A 217 -16.11 24.57 43.36
C ASP A 217 -14.68 24.84 43.87
N ILE A 218 -13.67 24.74 43.01
CA ILE A 218 -12.27 25.07 43.38
C ILE A 218 -12.11 26.55 43.77
N LYS A 219 -12.83 27.47 43.10
CA LYS A 219 -12.79 28.90 43.46
C LYS A 219 -13.49 29.19 44.77
N ASP A 220 -14.61 28.53 45.06
CA ASP A 220 -15.34 28.67 46.32
C ASP A 220 -14.51 28.12 47.50
N ASP A 221 -13.87 26.96 47.31
CA ASP A 221 -12.95 26.37 48.28
C ASP A 221 -11.70 27.25 48.53
N GLN A 222 -11.18 27.93 47.50
CA GLN A 222 -10.06 28.88 47.66
C GLN A 222 -10.45 30.20 48.35
N LEU A 223 -11.73 30.60 48.32
CA LEU A 223 -12.21 31.83 48.96
C LEU A 223 -12.31 31.68 50.49
N HIS A 224 -12.47 30.46 50.98
CA HIS A 224 -12.53 30.14 52.40
C HIS A 224 -11.15 29.83 52.99
N SER A 225 -10.31 30.86 53.24
CA SER A 225 -9.10 30.67 54.03
C SER A 225 -9.44 30.37 55.50
N LYS A 226 -9.14 29.15 55.97
CA LYS A 226 -9.31 28.78 57.38
C LYS A 226 -8.22 29.46 58.22
N ILE A 227 -8.58 30.52 58.93
CA ILE A 227 -7.70 31.20 59.90
C ILE A 227 -8.03 30.72 61.31
N THR A 228 -7.03 30.19 62.01
CA THR A 228 -7.18 29.69 63.39
C THR A 228 -6.66 30.72 64.38
N PHE A 229 -7.51 31.15 65.31
CA PHE A 229 -7.13 31.95 66.47
C PHE A 229 -7.09 31.08 67.72
N THR A 230 -6.01 31.17 68.50
CA THR A 230 -5.87 30.44 69.76
C THR A 230 -6.07 31.41 70.92
N LEU A 231 -7.01 31.10 71.82
CA LEU A 231 -7.34 31.90 73.00
C LEU A 231 -6.98 31.10 74.26
N PHE A 232 -6.45 31.77 75.27
CA PHE A 232 -5.94 31.12 76.49
C PHE A 232 -6.72 31.48 77.78
N ASP A 233 -7.63 32.47 77.72
CA ASP A 233 -8.47 32.89 78.85
C ASP A 233 -9.95 32.60 78.57
N GLU A 234 -10.68 32.02 79.53
CA GLU A 234 -12.09 31.67 79.39
C GLU A 234 -13.01 32.89 79.14
N LYS A 235 -12.69 34.07 79.68
CA LYS A 235 -13.47 35.28 79.47
C LYS A 235 -13.34 35.75 78.03
N ASP A 236 -12.14 35.70 77.48
CA ASP A 236 -11.87 36.09 76.09
C ASP A 236 -12.53 35.12 75.11
N VAL A 237 -12.55 33.82 75.43
CA VAL A 237 -13.30 32.81 74.65
C VAL A 237 -14.78 33.17 74.58
N ARG A 238 -15.41 33.54 75.70
CA ARG A 238 -16.83 33.93 75.72
C ARG A 238 -17.10 35.21 74.95
N LEU A 239 -16.22 36.20 75.04
CA LEU A 239 -16.35 37.45 74.30
C LEU A 239 -16.26 37.24 72.80
N VAL A 240 -15.29 36.45 72.34
CA VAL A 240 -15.13 36.11 70.93
C VAL A 240 -16.32 35.28 70.44
N GLU A 241 -16.78 34.30 71.23
CA GLU A 241 -17.96 33.50 70.89
C GLU A 241 -19.22 34.36 70.73
N MET A 242 -19.50 35.26 71.69
CA MET A 242 -20.61 36.20 71.61
C MET A 242 -20.49 37.11 70.38
N PHE A 243 -19.30 37.64 70.11
CA PHE A 243 -19.06 38.50 68.95
C PHE A 243 -19.32 37.77 67.64
N MET A 244 -18.84 36.53 67.50
CA MET A 244 -19.04 35.72 66.30
C MET A 244 -20.53 35.39 66.11
N GLN A 245 -21.24 35.01 67.18
CA GLN A 245 -22.68 34.72 67.13
C GLN A 245 -23.52 35.95 66.76
N GLN A 246 -23.26 37.10 67.37
CA GLN A 246 -23.98 38.36 67.09
C GLN A 246 -23.82 38.78 65.62
N ASN A 247 -22.62 38.62 65.07
CA ASN A 247 -22.31 38.96 63.69
C ASN A 247 -22.61 37.82 62.70
N LYS A 248 -23.19 36.70 63.17
CA LYS A 248 -23.53 35.52 62.37
C LYS A 248 -22.34 34.93 61.59
N ILE A 249 -21.14 35.04 62.15
CA ILE A 249 -19.92 34.47 61.59
C ILE A 249 -19.90 32.97 61.92
N LYS A 250 -19.66 32.11 60.91
CA LYS A 250 -19.50 30.67 61.12
C LYS A 250 -18.14 30.38 61.74
N PHE A 251 -18.11 29.67 62.87
CA PHE A 251 -16.89 29.25 63.54
C PHE A 251 -17.05 27.83 64.11
N GLU A 252 -15.92 27.20 64.42
CA GLU A 252 -15.83 25.88 65.06
C GLU A 252 -14.99 26.02 66.33
N LYS A 253 -15.50 25.56 67.48
CA LYS A 253 -14.77 25.57 68.76
C LYS A 253 -14.14 24.20 68.98
N VAL A 254 -12.82 24.15 69.08
CA VAL A 254 -12.06 22.94 69.42
C VAL A 254 -11.36 23.18 70.76
N GLU A 255 -11.80 22.48 71.81
CA GLU A 255 -11.16 22.51 73.12
C GLU A 255 -10.09 21.41 73.17
N LYS A 256 -8.86 21.77 73.56
CA LYS A 256 -7.70 20.87 73.58
C LYS A 256 -7.16 20.72 74.98
#